data_AF-C0VH63-F1
#
_entry.id   AF-C0VH63-F1
#
_cell.length_a   1.000
_cell.length_b   1.000
_cell.length_c   1.000
_cell.angle_alpha   90.00
_cell.angle_beta   90.00
_cell.angle_gamma   90.00
#
_symmetry.space_group_name_H-M   'P 1'
#
loop_
_entity.id
_entity.type
_entity.pdbx_description
1 polymer ?
#
loop_
_entity_poly.entity_id
_entity_poly.type
_entity_poly.pdbx_seq_one_letter_code
_entity_poly.pdbx_strand_id
1 'polypeptide(L)'
;KIPSVSYDEILLKFYKNAMVAETVNHSFLSFYHVLEYYFLKCTEKNLHQQLKFFIDDPKFNSQQNNLEQLISTIKRYNYENDENKMLLCVLHEYIQPEALLNYVHSLDIRRGEGTDIFGENIDKKGLDENNVIDIIGRTIKAIRNGIVHSSDKYNRAERFIPFSESEATVKKYLPVVKFIAEKIIATTSH
;
A
#
# COMPACT_ATOMS: atom_id res chain seq x y z
N LYS A 1 32.34 -13.92 -8.28
CA LYS A 1 31.40 -14.47 -7.28
C LYS A 1 30.02 -13.93 -7.65
N ILE A 2 29.08 -14.78 -8.05
CA ILE A 2 27.68 -14.36 -8.27
C ILE A 2 27.08 -14.11 -6.88
N PRO A 3 26.44 -12.96 -6.61
CA PRO A 3 25.80 -12.72 -5.32
C PRO A 3 24.70 -13.77 -5.11
N SER A 4 24.76 -14.52 -4.01
CA SER A 4 23.68 -15.42 -3.60
C SER A 4 22.60 -14.62 -2.91
N VAL A 5 21.74 -13.95 -3.69
CA VAL A 5 20.60 -13.22 -3.15
C VAL A 5 19.53 -14.22 -2.73
N SER A 6 19.15 -14.17 -1.46
CA SER A 6 18.06 -14.95 -0.88
C SER A 6 16.80 -14.12 -0.83
N TYR A 7 15.70 -14.67 -1.34
CA TYR A 7 14.39 -14.02 -1.36
C TYR A 7 13.43 -14.76 -0.43
N ASP A 8 12.49 -14.03 0.17
CA ASP A 8 11.41 -14.63 0.94
C ASP A 8 10.52 -15.49 0.04
N GLU A 9 10.44 -16.78 0.35
CA GLU A 9 9.68 -17.74 -0.45
C GLU A 9 8.18 -17.41 -0.53
N ILE A 10 7.60 -16.80 0.51
CA ILE A 10 6.19 -16.43 0.54
C ILE A 10 5.92 -15.32 -0.46
N LEU A 11 6.78 -14.29 -0.48
CA LEU A 11 6.67 -13.21 -1.46
C LEU A 11 6.83 -13.72 -2.90
N LEU A 12 7.79 -14.63 -3.11
CA LEU A 12 7.97 -15.25 -4.41
C LEU A 12 6.75 -16.07 -4.84
N LYS A 13 6.03 -16.72 -3.91
CA LYS A 13 4.79 -17.43 -4.22
C LYS A 13 3.71 -16.46 -4.71
N PHE A 14 3.48 -15.34 -4.00
CA PHE A 14 2.52 -14.31 -4.45
C PHE A 14 2.91 -13.72 -5.80
N TYR A 15 4.18 -13.37 -5.98
CA TYR A 15 4.69 -12.83 -7.24
C TYR A 15 4.55 -13.82 -8.40
N LYS A 16 4.94 -15.08 -8.22
CA LYS A 16 4.78 -16.14 -9.24
C LYS A 16 3.32 -16.35 -9.59
N ASN A 17 2.44 -16.39 -8.58
CA ASN A 17 0.99 -16.50 -8.78
C ASN A 17 0.45 -15.34 -9.64
N ALA A 18 0.91 -14.12 -9.38
CA ALA A 18 0.51 -12.95 -10.16
C ALA A 18 0.95 -13.04 -11.63
N MET A 19 2.15 -13.58 -11.87
CA MET A 19 2.74 -13.72 -13.21
C MET A 19 2.07 -14.79 -14.07
N VAL A 20 1.51 -15.85 -13.46
CA VAL A 20 0.83 -16.94 -14.18
C VAL A 20 -0.70 -16.79 -14.20
N ALA A 21 -1.24 -15.80 -13.50
CA ALA A 21 -2.68 -15.57 -13.42
C ALA A 21 -3.27 -15.24 -14.80
N GLU A 22 -4.40 -15.87 -15.12
CA GLU A 22 -5.08 -15.75 -16.40
C GLU A 22 -5.93 -14.46 -16.52
N THR A 23 -6.24 -13.83 -15.38
CA THR A 23 -7.06 -12.61 -15.33
C THR A 23 -6.29 -11.47 -14.69
N VAL A 24 -6.50 -10.26 -15.20
CA VAL A 24 -5.84 -9.04 -14.72
C VAL A 24 -6.15 -8.79 -13.24
N ASN A 25 -7.35 -9.13 -12.80
CA ASN A 25 -7.80 -8.94 -11.42
C ASN A 25 -7.02 -9.86 -10.47
N HIS A 26 -6.85 -11.12 -10.86
CA HIS A 26 -6.09 -12.09 -10.08
C HIS A 26 -4.60 -11.72 -10.04
N SER A 27 -4.02 -11.26 -11.16
CA SER A 27 -2.67 -10.69 -11.15
C SER A 27 -2.56 -9.49 -10.21
N PHE A 28 -3.51 -8.56 -10.26
CA PHE A 28 -3.52 -7.36 -9.42
C PHE A 28 -3.56 -7.70 -7.94
N LEU A 29 -4.50 -8.55 -7.51
CA LEU A 29 -4.61 -8.99 -6.11
C LEU A 29 -3.36 -9.74 -5.65
N SER A 30 -2.81 -10.60 -6.50
CA SER A 30 -1.61 -11.37 -6.15
C SER A 30 -0.37 -10.48 -5.98
N PHE A 31 -0.20 -9.44 -6.81
CA PHE A 31 0.85 -8.44 -6.54
C PHE A 31 0.54 -7.62 -5.28
N TYR A 32 -0.73 -7.24 -5.05
CA TYR A 32 -1.12 -6.48 -3.87
C TYR A 32 -0.86 -7.25 -2.55
N HIS A 33 -0.99 -8.58 -2.54
CA HIS A 33 -0.66 -9.40 -1.37
C HIS A 33 0.83 -9.32 -0.96
N VAL A 34 1.74 -8.98 -1.88
CA VAL A 34 3.14 -8.68 -1.54
C VAL A 34 3.23 -7.46 -0.62
N LEU A 35 2.38 -6.45 -0.84
CA LEU A 35 2.32 -5.24 -0.02
C LEU A 35 1.67 -5.58 1.33
N GLU A 36 0.54 -6.30 1.33
CA GLU A 36 -0.20 -6.68 2.54
C GLU A 36 0.64 -7.53 3.50
N TYR A 37 1.52 -8.38 2.97
CA TYR A 37 2.46 -9.16 3.77
C TYR A 37 3.29 -8.29 4.74
N TYR A 38 3.54 -7.02 4.38
CA TYR A 38 4.31 -6.07 5.18
C TYR A 38 3.48 -5.10 6.02
N PHE A 39 2.15 -5.13 5.95
CA PHE A 39 1.29 -4.18 6.67
C PHE A 39 1.58 -4.18 8.17
N LEU A 40 1.45 -5.34 8.81
CA LEU A 40 1.70 -5.49 10.24
C LEU A 40 3.15 -5.17 10.61
N LYS A 41 4.11 -5.69 9.83
CA LYS A 41 5.54 -5.46 10.11
C LYS A 41 5.90 -3.97 10.08
N CYS A 42 5.35 -3.21 9.13
CA CYS A 42 5.60 -1.77 9.01
C CYS A 42 4.96 -1.00 10.17
N THR A 43 3.70 -1.30 10.49
CA THR A 43 3.01 -0.60 11.58
C THR A 43 3.63 -0.90 12.94
N GLU A 44 4.01 -2.15 13.20
CA GLU A 44 4.70 -2.55 14.43
C GLU A 44 6.05 -1.86 14.57
N LYS A 45 6.82 -1.75 13.47
CA LYS A 45 8.09 -1.01 13.45
C LYS A 45 7.89 0.46 13.85
N ASN A 46 6.87 1.12 13.29
CA ASN A 46 6.55 2.51 13.65
C ASN A 46 6.09 2.65 15.10
N LEU A 47 5.29 1.73 15.62
CA LEU A 47 4.90 1.70 17.03
C LEU A 47 6.13 1.53 17.92
N HIS A 48 7.01 0.57 17.62
CA HIS A 48 8.24 0.35 18.37
C HIS A 48 9.14 1.59 18.39
N GLN A 49 9.28 2.30 17.27
CA GLN A 49 10.04 3.54 17.21
C GLN A 49 9.43 4.65 18.06
N GLN A 50 8.10 4.82 18.03
CA GLN A 50 7.40 5.80 18.86
C GLN A 50 7.53 5.48 20.36
N LEU A 51 7.35 4.22 20.73
CA LEU A 51 7.52 3.77 22.11
C LEU A 51 8.97 3.93 22.58
N LYS A 52 9.94 3.59 21.73
CA LYS A 52 11.36 3.79 22.03
C LYS A 52 11.69 5.26 22.25
N PHE A 53 11.27 6.14 21.35
CA PHE A 53 11.46 7.58 21.51
C PHE A 53 10.88 8.11 22.81
N PHE A 54 9.69 7.61 23.19
CA PHE A 54 9.03 8.01 24.43
C PHE A 54 9.76 7.50 25.68
N ILE A 55 10.26 6.27 25.66
CA ILE A 55 10.99 5.66 26.79
C ILE A 55 12.40 6.26 26.93
N ASP A 56 13.06 6.56 25.81
CA ASP A 56 14.41 7.13 25.78
C ASP A 56 14.44 8.64 26.10
N ASP A 57 13.28 9.32 26.20
CA ASP A 57 13.20 10.73 26.58
C ASP A 57 13.67 10.90 28.04
N PRO A 58 14.68 11.75 28.34
CA PRO A 58 15.15 12.00 29.70
C PRO A 58 14.07 12.50 30.68
N LYS A 59 12.94 13.02 30.18
CA LYS A 59 11.79 13.45 30.98
C LYS A 59 10.85 12.30 31.34
N PHE A 60 10.97 11.15 30.67
CA PHE A 60 10.16 9.99 30.95
C PHE A 60 10.46 9.45 32.36
N ASN A 61 9.38 9.10 33.06
CA ASN A 61 9.42 8.54 34.40
C ASN A 61 8.14 7.74 34.64
N SER A 62 8.10 6.92 35.69
CA SER A 62 6.96 6.04 36.01
C SER A 62 5.75 6.73 36.62
N GLN A 63 5.61 8.06 36.49
CA GLN A 63 4.40 8.76 36.94
C GLN A 63 3.20 8.39 36.07
N GLN A 64 2.01 8.44 36.69
CA GLN A 64 0.74 8.08 36.09
C GLN A 64 0.52 8.71 34.70
N ASN A 65 0.82 10.01 34.54
CA ASN A 65 0.64 10.72 33.28
C ASN A 65 1.45 10.12 32.12
N ASN A 66 2.71 9.72 32.38
CA ASN A 66 3.58 9.12 31.37
C ASN A 66 3.10 7.70 31.01
N LEU A 67 2.64 6.93 32.00
CA LEU A 67 2.05 5.61 31.78
C LEU A 67 0.75 5.71 30.97
N GLU A 68 -0.09 6.72 31.23
CA GLU A 68 -1.31 6.98 30.46
C GLU A 68 -1.01 7.39 29.01
N GLN A 69 0.04 8.18 28.77
CA GLN A 69 0.49 8.51 27.42
C GLN A 69 0.99 7.27 26.65
N LEU A 70 1.72 6.37 27.32
CA LEU A 70 2.15 5.11 26.73
C LEU A 70 0.95 4.20 26.40
N ILE A 71 0.02 4.04 27.34
CA ILE A 71 -1.22 3.26 27.15
C ILE A 71 -2.07 3.85 26.01
N SER A 72 -2.19 5.18 25.93
CA SER A 72 -2.96 5.83 24.86
C SER A 72 -2.32 5.64 23.48
N THR A 73 -0.99 5.66 23.40
CA THR A 73 -0.24 5.37 22.16
C THR A 73 -0.51 3.94 21.67
N ILE A 74 -0.45 2.95 22.58
CA ILE A 74 -0.75 1.54 22.27
C ILE A 74 -2.23 1.35 21.90
N LYS A 75 -3.16 2.00 22.60
CA LYS A 75 -4.59 1.94 22.28
C LYS A 75 -4.87 2.52 20.90
N ARG A 76 -4.30 3.68 20.58
CA ARG A 76 -4.45 4.32 19.25
C ARG A 76 -3.99 3.37 18.14
N TYR A 77 -2.88 2.68 18.33
CA TYR A 77 -2.42 1.64 17.39
C TYR A 77 -3.47 0.55 17.14
N ASN A 78 -4.08 0.00 18.20
CA ASN A 78 -5.08 -1.06 18.07
C ASN A 78 -6.40 -0.61 17.42
N TYR A 79 -6.82 0.65 17.65
CA TYR A 79 -8.04 1.21 17.04
C TYR A 79 -7.83 1.68 15.59
N GLU A 80 -6.60 1.98 15.20
CA GLU A 80 -6.24 2.50 13.87
C GLU A 80 -5.61 1.43 12.96
N ASN A 81 -6.09 0.18 12.98
CA ASN A 81 -5.87 -0.80 11.90
C ASN A 81 -6.57 -0.35 10.60
N ASP A 82 -6.34 0.90 10.22
CA ASP A 82 -6.77 1.56 9.01
C ASP A 82 -5.84 1.08 7.90
N GLU A 83 -6.38 0.23 7.03
CA GLU A 83 -5.67 -0.32 5.88
C GLU A 83 -4.97 0.76 5.05
N ASN A 84 -5.55 1.97 4.96
CA ASN A 84 -4.92 3.08 4.26
C ASN A 84 -3.61 3.50 4.92
N LYS A 85 -3.59 3.64 6.25
CA LYS A 85 -2.36 3.95 7.00
C LYS A 85 -1.32 2.83 6.88
N MET A 86 -1.75 1.57 6.89
CA MET A 86 -0.86 0.42 6.73
C MET A 86 -0.22 0.41 5.34
N LEU A 87 -1.01 0.65 4.30
CA LEU A 87 -0.53 0.74 2.93
C LEU A 87 0.47 1.90 2.77
N LEU A 88 0.12 3.10 3.24
CA LEU A 88 1.01 4.26 3.16
C LEU A 88 2.32 4.02 3.94
N CYS A 89 2.25 3.35 5.10
CA CYS A 89 3.46 2.93 5.83
C CYS A 89 4.37 2.10 4.93
N VAL A 90 3.85 1.06 4.29
CA VAL A 90 4.64 0.18 3.41
C VAL A 90 5.21 0.96 2.22
N LEU A 91 4.39 1.80 1.57
CA LEU A 91 4.88 2.57 0.43
C LEU A 91 6.00 3.54 0.82
N HIS A 92 5.87 4.25 1.94
CA HIS A 92 6.93 5.15 2.41
C HIS A 92 8.21 4.41 2.85
N GLU A 93 8.08 3.20 3.41
CA GLU A 93 9.22 2.40 3.85
C GLU A 93 10.04 1.87 2.67
N TYR A 94 9.38 1.43 1.58
CA TYR A 94 10.06 0.67 0.52
C TYR A 94 10.16 1.41 -0.82
N ILE A 95 9.41 2.50 -1.04
CA ILE A 95 9.31 3.16 -2.34
C ILE A 95 9.81 4.60 -2.25
N GLN A 96 10.81 4.92 -3.09
CA GLN A 96 11.25 6.30 -3.27
C GLN A 96 10.21 7.07 -4.10
N PRO A 97 9.73 8.24 -3.63
CA PRO A 97 8.67 8.98 -4.32
C PRO A 97 9.03 9.35 -5.76
N GLU A 98 10.26 9.82 -6.00
CA GLU A 98 10.77 10.16 -7.33
C GLU A 98 10.75 8.95 -8.29
N ALA A 99 11.14 7.77 -7.80
CA ALA A 99 11.14 6.55 -8.60
C ALA A 99 9.71 6.13 -8.99
N LEU A 100 8.75 6.24 -8.06
CA LEU A 100 7.35 5.97 -8.36
C LEU A 100 6.79 7.00 -9.35
N LEU A 101 7.08 8.29 -9.14
CA LEU A 101 6.64 9.39 -10.01
C LEU A 101 7.12 9.19 -11.44
N ASN A 102 8.41 8.91 -11.63
CA ASN A 102 8.98 8.64 -12.94
C ASN A 102 8.33 7.44 -13.61
N TYR A 103 8.07 6.38 -12.86
CA TYR A 103 7.43 5.17 -13.39
C TYR A 103 5.97 5.43 -13.80
N VAL A 104 5.15 6.08 -12.96
CA VAL A 104 3.74 6.36 -13.31
C VAL A 104 3.64 7.34 -14.48
N HIS A 105 4.55 8.32 -14.59
CA HIS A 105 4.64 9.20 -15.76
C HIS A 105 5.00 8.44 -17.04
N SER A 106 5.84 7.40 -16.96
CA SER A 106 6.16 6.55 -18.12
C SER A 106 4.95 5.76 -18.64
N LEU A 107 3.93 5.57 -17.80
CA LEU A 107 2.65 4.95 -18.14
C LEU A 107 1.57 5.99 -18.54
N ASP A 108 1.97 7.26 -18.72
CA ASP A 108 1.10 8.41 -18.97
C ASP A 108 0.05 8.70 -17.87
N ILE A 109 0.37 8.31 -16.62
CA ILE A 109 -0.44 8.63 -15.43
C ILE A 109 0.13 9.90 -14.81
N ARG A 110 -0.44 11.06 -15.15
CA ARG A 110 0.08 12.40 -14.75
C ARG A 110 -0.67 13.07 -13.61
N ARG A 111 -1.85 12.57 -13.26
CA ARG A 111 -2.73 13.11 -12.22
C ARG A 111 -3.53 11.97 -11.60
N GLY A 112 -4.10 12.19 -10.43
CA GLY A 112 -5.11 11.27 -9.90
C GLY A 112 -6.34 11.19 -10.83
N GLU A 113 -7.00 10.04 -10.86
CA GLU A 113 -8.05 9.75 -11.84
C GLU A 113 -9.22 10.74 -11.76
N GLY A 114 -9.56 11.23 -10.57
CA GLY A 114 -10.61 12.24 -10.40
C GLY A 114 -12.04 11.84 -10.73
N THR A 115 -12.19 10.69 -11.34
CA THR A 115 -13.43 9.95 -11.51
C THR A 115 -13.46 8.96 -10.35
N ASP A 116 -14.65 8.69 -9.80
CA ASP A 116 -14.80 7.78 -8.68
C ASP A 116 -14.19 6.41 -9.08
N ILE A 117 -13.04 6.07 -8.48
CA ILE A 117 -12.44 4.76 -8.71
C ILE A 117 -13.23 3.81 -7.84
N PHE A 118 -14.25 3.18 -8.44
CA PHE A 118 -15.15 2.27 -7.73
C PHE A 118 -15.81 2.95 -6.50
N GLY A 119 -16.26 4.20 -6.64
CA GLY A 119 -16.87 4.97 -5.56
C GLY A 119 -15.90 5.71 -4.61
N GLU A 120 -14.57 5.56 -4.77
CA GLU A 120 -13.59 6.32 -3.98
C GLU A 120 -13.14 7.57 -4.74
N ASN A 121 -13.35 8.75 -4.14
CA ASN A 121 -12.96 10.03 -4.74
C ASN A 121 -11.45 10.26 -4.59
N ILE A 122 -10.73 10.13 -5.69
CA ILE A 122 -9.28 10.39 -5.75
C ILE A 122 -9.05 11.83 -6.24
N ASP A 123 -8.18 12.57 -5.55
CA ASP A 123 -7.84 13.95 -5.90
C ASP A 123 -7.37 14.08 -7.37
N LYS A 124 -7.91 15.06 -8.10
CA LYS A 124 -7.53 15.40 -9.49
C LYS A 124 -6.18 16.10 -9.62
N LYS A 125 -5.48 16.31 -8.51
CA LYS A 125 -4.18 16.99 -8.49
C LYS A 125 -3.14 16.30 -9.39
N GLY A 126 -2.31 17.10 -10.03
CA GLY A 126 -1.13 16.61 -10.75
C GLY A 126 -0.18 15.88 -9.81
N LEU A 127 0.46 14.83 -10.31
CA LEU A 127 1.40 14.04 -9.52
C LEU A 127 2.73 14.78 -9.38
N ASP A 128 3.22 14.83 -8.15
CA ASP A 128 4.55 15.34 -7.79
C ASP A 128 5.15 14.46 -6.68
N GLU A 129 6.43 14.64 -6.37
CA GLU A 129 7.13 13.82 -5.37
C GLU A 129 6.51 13.88 -3.97
N ASN A 130 5.82 14.96 -3.62
CA ASN A 130 5.20 15.12 -2.30
C ASN A 130 3.85 14.40 -2.19
N ASN A 131 3.18 14.13 -3.31
CA ASN A 131 1.81 13.61 -3.31
C ASN A 131 1.65 12.24 -3.99
N VAL A 132 2.67 11.78 -4.75
CA VAL A 132 2.55 10.58 -5.57
C VAL A 132 2.29 9.33 -4.75
N ILE A 133 2.95 9.17 -3.60
CA ILE A 133 2.75 8.02 -2.70
C ILE A 133 1.30 7.98 -2.21
N ASP A 134 0.78 9.11 -1.76
CA ASP A 134 -0.57 9.21 -1.20
C ASP A 134 -1.67 9.00 -2.25
N ILE A 135 -1.52 9.59 -3.43
CA ILE A 135 -2.53 9.51 -4.51
C ILE A 135 -2.51 8.11 -5.12
N ILE A 136 -1.33 7.56 -5.43
CA ILE A 136 -1.21 6.21 -5.99
C ILE A 136 -1.62 5.16 -4.97
N GLY A 137 -1.23 5.30 -3.70
CA GLY A 137 -1.63 4.41 -2.62
C GLY A 137 -3.15 4.31 -2.49
N ARG A 138 -3.84 5.47 -2.42
CA ARG A 138 -5.30 5.50 -2.39
C ARG A 138 -5.92 4.90 -3.65
N THR A 139 -5.34 5.17 -4.82
CA THR A 139 -5.82 4.62 -6.10
C THR A 139 -5.74 3.09 -6.13
N ILE A 140 -4.60 2.50 -5.78
CA ILE A 140 -4.44 1.03 -5.84
C ILE A 140 -5.28 0.32 -4.78
N LYS A 141 -5.50 0.95 -3.62
CA LYS A 141 -6.42 0.48 -2.58
C LYS A 141 -7.86 0.51 -3.08
N ALA A 142 -8.30 1.61 -3.70
CA ALA A 142 -9.64 1.73 -4.28
C ALA A 142 -9.88 0.65 -5.33
N ILE A 143 -8.90 0.40 -6.21
CA ILE A 143 -8.96 -0.68 -7.20
C ILE A 143 -9.05 -2.05 -6.52
N ARG A 144 -8.19 -2.34 -5.53
CA ARG A 144 -8.23 -3.60 -4.77
C ARG A 144 -9.59 -3.81 -4.12
N ASN A 145 -10.14 -2.79 -3.48
CA ASN A 145 -11.45 -2.83 -2.85
C ASN A 145 -12.56 -3.05 -3.87
N GLY A 146 -12.52 -2.38 -5.03
CA GLY A 146 -13.48 -2.59 -6.11
C GLY A 146 -13.46 -4.02 -6.65
N ILE A 147 -12.27 -4.64 -6.77
CA ILE A 147 -12.14 -6.04 -7.20
C ILE A 147 -12.70 -7.01 -6.16
N VAL A 148 -12.38 -6.81 -4.87
CA VAL A 148 -12.77 -7.72 -3.77
C VAL A 148 -14.23 -7.56 -3.38
N HIS A 149 -14.67 -6.32 -3.23
CA HIS A 149 -16.00 -5.96 -2.81
C HIS A 149 -16.80 -5.55 -4.04
N SER A 150 -17.46 -6.54 -4.65
CA SER A 150 -18.41 -6.37 -5.75
C SER A 150 -19.63 -5.49 -5.41
N SER A 151 -19.72 -4.99 -4.18
CA SER A 151 -20.68 -3.98 -3.74
C SER A 151 -20.01 -3.01 -2.77
N ASP A 152 -20.03 -1.71 -3.11
CA ASP A 152 -19.85 -0.68 -2.11
C ASP A 152 -21.05 -0.68 -1.14
N LYS A 153 -20.80 -0.31 0.11
CA LYS A 153 -21.76 -0.39 1.22
C LYS A 153 -22.95 0.57 1.05
N TYR A 154 -22.87 1.52 0.10
CA TYR A 154 -23.86 2.59 -0.09
C TYR A 154 -24.21 2.99 -1.53
N ASN A 155 -23.49 2.59 -2.58
CA ASN A 155 -23.85 2.98 -3.96
C ASN A 155 -23.64 1.84 -4.98
N ARG A 156 -24.71 1.45 -5.68
CA ARG A 156 -24.72 0.27 -6.57
C ARG A 156 -24.24 0.56 -8.00
N ALA A 157 -23.93 1.81 -8.34
CA ALA A 157 -23.76 2.25 -9.73
C ALA A 157 -22.37 1.94 -10.32
N GLU A 158 -21.32 1.83 -9.52
CA GLU A 158 -19.94 1.72 -10.01
C GLU A 158 -19.23 0.49 -9.45
N ARG A 159 -19.57 -0.67 -10.01
CA ARG A 159 -18.96 -1.95 -9.64
C ARG A 159 -17.81 -2.29 -10.56
N PHE A 160 -16.81 -2.97 -10.03
CA PHE A 160 -15.95 -3.76 -10.87
C PHE A 160 -16.77 -4.90 -11.49
N ILE A 161 -16.86 -4.91 -12.82
CA ILE A 161 -17.49 -5.98 -13.59
C ILE A 161 -16.39 -6.61 -14.45
N PRO A 162 -16.06 -7.90 -14.23
CA PRO A 162 -15.09 -8.61 -15.07
C PRO A 162 -15.49 -8.51 -16.55
N PHE A 163 -14.50 -8.37 -17.45
CA PHE A 163 -14.71 -8.26 -18.89
C PHE A 163 -15.51 -7.03 -19.34
N SER A 164 -15.49 -5.95 -18.55
CA SER A 164 -16.11 -4.67 -18.88
C SER A 164 -15.09 -3.52 -18.92
N GLU A 165 -15.56 -2.30 -19.22
CA GLU A 165 -14.73 -1.09 -19.19
C GLU A 165 -14.03 -0.86 -17.85
N SER A 166 -14.60 -1.35 -16.73
CA SER A 166 -13.94 -1.24 -15.42
C SER A 166 -12.60 -1.96 -15.33
N GLU A 167 -12.37 -2.96 -16.19
CA GLU A 167 -11.09 -3.68 -16.28
C GLU A 167 -9.99 -2.83 -16.92
N ALA A 168 -10.34 -1.79 -17.69
CA ALA A 168 -9.36 -0.87 -18.26
C ALA A 168 -8.58 -0.14 -17.15
N THR A 169 -9.26 0.28 -16.07
CA THR A 169 -8.61 0.89 -14.90
C THR A 169 -7.68 -0.08 -14.20
N VAL A 170 -8.11 -1.34 -14.01
CA VAL A 170 -7.24 -2.38 -13.40
C VAL A 170 -6.01 -2.63 -14.28
N LYS A 171 -6.19 -2.75 -15.61
CA LYS A 171 -5.10 -2.91 -16.58
C LYS A 171 -4.12 -1.75 -16.55
N LYS A 172 -4.62 -0.52 -16.45
CA LYS A 172 -3.83 0.71 -16.38
C LYS A 172 -2.91 0.72 -15.15
N TYR A 173 -3.40 0.28 -13.99
CA TYR A 173 -2.65 0.32 -12.73
C TYR A 173 -1.94 -0.99 -12.36
N LEU A 174 -2.21 -2.10 -13.05
CA LEU A 174 -1.51 -3.37 -12.82
C LEU A 174 0.02 -3.24 -12.90
N PRO A 175 0.61 -2.54 -13.90
CA PRO A 175 2.06 -2.33 -13.95
C PRO A 175 2.60 -1.54 -12.75
N VAL A 176 1.79 -0.67 -12.13
CA VAL A 176 2.16 0.13 -10.95
C VAL A 176 2.27 -0.75 -9.72
N VAL A 177 1.27 -1.59 -9.45
CA VAL A 177 1.32 -2.52 -8.31
C VAL A 177 2.44 -3.54 -8.49
N LYS A 178 2.65 -4.03 -9.73
CA LYS A 178 3.80 -4.90 -10.05
C LYS A 178 5.13 -4.22 -9.71
N PHE A 179 5.34 -2.99 -10.17
CA PHE A 179 6.57 -2.24 -9.88
C PHE A 179 6.81 -2.08 -8.37
N ILE A 180 5.76 -1.74 -7.61
CA ILE A 180 5.84 -1.62 -6.16
C ILE A 180 6.22 -2.96 -5.53
N ALA A 181 5.56 -4.05 -5.93
CA ALA A 181 5.86 -5.40 -5.45
C ALA A 181 7.33 -5.81 -5.73
N GLU A 182 7.83 -5.54 -6.94
CA GLU A 182 9.23 -5.81 -7.30
C GLU A 182 10.22 -5.01 -6.46
N LYS A 183 9.91 -3.72 -6.18
CA LYS A 183 10.75 -2.88 -5.32
C LYS A 183 10.79 -3.38 -3.88
N ILE A 184 9.64 -3.80 -3.33
CA ILE A 184 9.57 -4.39 -1.99
C ILE A 184 10.42 -5.65 -1.94
N ILE A 185 10.21 -6.60 -2.86
CA ILE A 185 10.95 -7.88 -2.91
C ILE A 185 12.46 -7.65 -3.05
N ALA A 186 12.87 -6.70 -3.89
CA ALA A 186 14.29 -6.38 -4.08
C ALA A 186 14.92 -5.80 -2.80
N THR A 187 14.21 -4.91 -2.11
CA THR A 187 14.70 -4.22 -0.91
C THR A 187 14.76 -5.14 0.30
N THR A 188 13.93 -6.18 0.35
CA THR A 188 13.85 -7.13 1.46
C THR A 188 14.63 -8.43 1.22
N SER A 189 15.33 -8.53 0.09
CA SER A 189 16.24 -9.64 -0.21
C SER A 189 17.58 -9.50 0.53
N HIS A 190 18.20 -10.63 0.88
CA HIS A 190 19.41 -10.70 1.72
C HIS A 190 20.57 -11.41 1.03
#